data_AF-A0A1H0KTR3-F1
#
_entry.id   AF-A0A1H0KTR3-F1
#
_cell.length_a   1.000
_cell.length_b   1.000
_cell.length_c   1.000
_cell.angle_alpha   90.00
_cell.angle_beta   90.00
_cell.angle_gamma   90.00
#
_symmetry.space_group_name_H-M   'P 1'
#
loop_
_entity.id
_entity.type
_entity.pdbx_description
1 polymer ?
#
loop_
_entity_poly.entity_id
_entity_poly.type
_entity_poly.pdbx_seq_one_letter_code
_entity_poly.pdbx_strand_id
1 'polypeptide(L)' 'MTTDRDQEIRNRAYYLWEKAGRPAGHEHDFWAQAAREIEGDPADRPAADDENRFIAR' A
#
# COMPACT_ATOMS: atom_id res chain seq x y z
N MET A 1 -6.61 14.74 -2.73
CA MET A 1 -7.18 13.59 -1.99
C MET A 1 -6.74 12.25 -2.63
N THR A 2 -5.48 12.12 -3.05
CA THR A 2 -4.92 10.89 -3.68
C THR A 2 -3.90 10.20 -2.77
N THR A 3 -3.51 10.84 -1.68
CA THR A 3 -2.44 10.40 -0.78
C THR A 3 -2.81 9.15 0.01
N ASP A 4 -4.04 9.06 0.50
CA ASP A 4 -4.53 7.92 1.29
C ASP A 4 -4.45 6.59 0.51
N ARG A 5 -4.88 6.63 -0.76
CA ARG A 5 -4.88 5.48 -1.65
C ARG A 5 -3.46 5.02 -2.02
N ASP A 6 -2.53 5.94 -2.29
CA ASP A 6 -1.11 5.59 -2.54
C ASP A 6 -0.46 4.94 -1.31
N GLN A 7 -0.79 5.41 -0.10
CA GLN A 7 -0.28 4.82 1.15
C GLN A 7 -0.82 3.40 1.36
N GLU A 8 -2.12 3.17 1.09
CA GLU A 8 -2.69 1.82 1.15
C GLU A 8 -2.05 0.87 0.15
N ILE A 9 -1.87 1.31 -1.10
CA ILE A 9 -1.22 0.52 -2.14
C ILE A 9 0.20 0.17 -1.72
N ARG A 10 0.96 1.13 -1.20
CA ARG A 10 2.32 0.92 -0.71
C ARG A 10 2.37 -0.10 0.43
N ASN A 11 1.53 0.06 1.44
CA ASN A 11 1.48 -0.86 2.60
C ASN A 11 1.09 -2.27 2.14
N ARG A 12 0.11 -2.39 1.24
CA ARG A 12 -0.34 -3.67 0.70
C ARG A 12 0.72 -4.34 -0.17
N ALA A 13 1.39 -3.59 -1.04
CA ALA A 13 2.48 -4.08 -1.88
C ALA A 13 3.65 -4.58 -1.04
N TYR A 14 4.04 -3.82 -0.02
CA TYR A 14 5.11 -4.20 0.90
C TYR A 14 4.77 -5.47 1.68
N TYR A 15 3.55 -5.58 2.20
CA TYR A 15 3.09 -6.79 2.89
C TYR A 15 3.12 -8.04 1.99
N LEU A 16 2.66 -7.92 0.75
CA LEU A 16 2.69 -9.02 -0.22
C LEU A 16 4.14 -9.42 -0.57
N TRP A 17 5.02 -8.43 -0.76
CA TRP A 17 6.43 -8.65 -1.05
C TRP A 17 7.17 -9.31 0.12
N GLU A 18 6.91 -8.90 1.35
CA GLU A 18 7.48 -9.52 2.55
C GLU A 18 7.00 -10.96 2.72
N LYS A 19 5.68 -11.20 2.54
CA LYS A 19 5.09 -12.55 2.59
C LYS A 19 5.65 -13.49 1.53
N ALA A 20 6.02 -12.95 0.36
CA ALA A 20 6.67 -13.69 -0.72
C ALA A 20 8.16 -13.96 -0.49
N GLY A 21 8.74 -13.49 0.63
CA GLY A 21 10.16 -13.69 0.94
C GLY A 21 11.09 -12.65 0.30
N ARG A 22 10.55 -11.48 -0.08
CA ARG A 22 11.30 -10.34 -0.63
C ARG A 22 12.12 -10.68 -1.89
N PRO A 23 11.51 -11.25 -2.93
CA PRO A 23 12.19 -11.46 -4.20
C PRO A 23 12.63 -10.11 -4.79
N ALA A 24 13.92 -9.96 -5.08
CA ALA A 24 14.48 -8.76 -5.69
C ALA A 24 14.00 -8.61 -7.14
N GLY A 25 13.56 -7.42 -7.54
CA GLY A 25 13.12 -7.13 -8.91
C GLY A 25 11.66 -7.46 -9.21
N HIS A 26 10.93 -8.09 -8.29
CA HIS A 26 9.49 -8.34 -8.42
C HIS A 26 8.63 -7.32 -7.65
N GLU A 27 9.24 -6.32 -7.03
CA GLU A 27 8.55 -5.29 -6.23
C GLU A 27 7.45 -4.59 -7.03
N HIS A 28 7.69 -4.31 -8.32
CA HIS A 28 6.72 -3.67 -9.21
C HIS A 28 5.48 -4.54 -9.49
N ASP A 29 5.63 -5.86 -9.59
CA ASP A 29 4.49 -6.77 -9.75
C ASP A 29 3.59 -6.73 -8.51
N PHE A 30 4.18 -6.72 -7.32
CA PHE A 30 3.42 -6.61 -6.06
C PHE A 30 2.75 -5.25 -5.91
N TRP A 31 3.40 -4.17 -6.36
CA TRP A 31 2.80 -2.84 -6.43
C TRP A 31 1.61 -2.77 -7.37
N ALA A 32 1.73 -3.30 -8.59
CA ALA A 32 0.63 -3.35 -9.55
C ALA A 32 -0.54 -4.22 -9.06
N GLN A 33 -0.24 -5.33 -8.40
CA GLN A 33 -1.25 -6.19 -7.77
C GLN A 33 -2.00 -5.47 -6.65
N ALA A 34 -1.27 -4.79 -5.76
CA ALA A 34 -1.84 -4.00 -4.68
C ALA A 34 -2.68 -2.83 -5.20
N ALA A 35 -2.21 -2.13 -6.22
CA ALA A 35 -2.94 -1.05 -6.88
C ALA A 35 -4.28 -1.55 -7.43
N ARG A 36 -4.29 -2.67 -8.13
CA ARG A 36 -5.52 -3.28 -8.66
C ARG A 36 -6.51 -3.69 -7.58
N GLU A 37 -6.04 -4.21 -6.44
CA GLU A 37 -6.91 -4.55 -5.30
C GLU A 37 -7.54 -3.30 -4.66
N ILE A 38 -6.77 -2.23 -4.48
CA ILE A 38 -7.24 -1.00 -3.81
C ILE A 38 -8.04 -0.09 -4.76
N GLU A 39 -7.66 0.00 -6.03
CA GLU A 39 -8.38 0.78 -7.05
C GLU A 39 -9.64 0.06 -7.53
N GLY A 40 -9.65 -1.28 -7.50
CA GLY A 40 -10.79 -2.12 -7.88
C GLY A 40 -11.91 -2.15 -6.84
N ASP A 41 -11.64 -1.77 -5.58
CA ASP A 41 -12.63 -1.69 -4.51
C ASP A 41 -12.78 -0.25 -3.98
N PRO A 42 -13.57 0.61 -4.66
CA PRO A 42 -13.79 1.98 -4.21
C PRO A 42 -14.80 2.10 -3.05
N ALA A 43 -15.31 0.99 -2.49
CA ALA A 43 -16.54 1.01 -1.69
C ALA A 43 -16.37 0.73 -0.19
N ASP A 44 -15.31 0.05 0.27
CA ASP A 44 -15.30 -0.48 1.66
C ASP A 44 -14.04 -0.17 2.50
N ARG A 45 -13.41 1.00 2.37
CA ARG A 45 -12.42 1.40 3.40
C ARG A 45 -12.59 2.81 3.95
N PRO A 46 -12.88 2.96 5.26
CA PRO A 46 -12.70 4.23 5.93
C PRO A 46 -11.20 4.48 6.02
N ALA A 47 -10.78 5.65 5.51
CA ALA A 47 -9.43 6.19 5.58
C ALA A 47 -8.83 5.95 6.98
N ALA A 48 -7.92 4.99 7.07
CA ALA A 48 -7.12 4.78 8.26
C ALA A 48 -6.04 5.85 8.26
N ASP A 49 -6.42 7.00 8.80
CA ASP A 49 -5.61 7.91 9.60
C ASP A 49 -4.17 7.41 9.84
N ASP A 50 -3.25 7.81 8.96
CA ASP A 50 -1.81 7.79 9.26
C ASP A 50 -1.35 9.22 9.53
N GLU A 51 -1.99 9.85 10.52
CA GLU A 51 -1.43 10.97 11.27
C GLU A 51 -0.39 10.43 12.27
N ASN A 52 0.69 9.76 11.81
CA ASN A 52 1.77 9.41 12.75
C ASN A 52 3.17 9.16 12.15
N ARG A 53 3.60 9.91 11.12
CA ARG A 53 5.00 9.76 10.62
C ARG A 53 5.82 11.03 10.48
N PHE A 54 5.44 12.11 11.14
CA PHE A 54 6.26 13.32 11.21
C PHE A 54 6.11 14.06 12.54
N ILE A 55 6.77 13.58 13.61
CA ILE A 55 7.44 14.44 14.59
C ILE A 55 8.49 13.62 15.37
N ALA A 56 9.72 13.61 14.86
CA ALA A 56 10.88 13.47 15.72
C ALA A 56 11.24 14.87 16.23
N ARG A 57 11.08 15.10 17.54
CA ARG A 57 11.72 16.22 18.27
C ARG A 57 11.96 15.82 19.71
#